data_AF-A0A537BA86-F1
#
_entry.id   AF-A0A537BA86-F1
#
_cell.length_a   1.000
_cell.length_b   1.000
_cell.length_c   1.000
_cell.angle_alpha   90.00
_cell.angle_beta   90.00
_cell.angle_gamma   90.00
#
_symmetry.space_group_name_H-M   'P 1'
#
loop_
_entity.id
_entity.type
_entity.pdbx_description
1 polymer ?
#
loop_
_entity_poly.entity_id
_entity_poly.type
_entity_poly.pdbx_seq_one_letter_code
_entity_poly.pdbx_strand_id
1 'polypeptide(L)'
;MSPPFRVEHIGSFLRPERLLQAARAHKESRLGEIQFRKLQDECIREIVAFQESLGLPSVTDGEFRRRSWSAGFIDAVDGFGLREGTLSFRDAARVIGVASSPYARAPLKRKHRIVADDFRFLKSAVKRGVPKATVASPPVMHY
;
A
#
# COMPACT_ATOMS: atom_id res chain seq x y z
N MET A 1 15.88 -28.97 11.73
CA MET A 1 16.82 -27.91 11.34
C MET A 1 15.99 -26.70 10.91
N SER A 2 16.15 -25.53 11.54
CA SER A 2 15.62 -24.28 10.99
C SER A 2 16.48 -23.91 9.78
N PRO A 3 15.92 -23.77 8.56
CA PRO A 3 16.71 -23.37 7.41
C PRO A 3 17.30 -21.96 7.68
N PRO A 4 18.57 -21.71 7.33
CA PRO A 4 19.25 -20.46 7.67
C PRO A 4 18.73 -19.25 6.87
N PHE A 5 17.95 -19.47 5.82
CA PHE A 5 17.45 -18.42 4.93
C PHE A 5 15.99 -18.09 5.24
N ARG A 6 15.74 -16.85 5.67
CA ARG A 6 14.39 -16.30 5.87
C ARG A 6 13.90 -15.71 4.55
N VAL A 7 12.84 -16.30 3.98
CA VAL A 7 12.16 -15.76 2.80
C VAL A 7 11.04 -14.83 3.24
N GLU A 8 11.05 -13.59 2.76
CA GLU A 8 9.95 -12.65 2.95
C GLU A 8 9.68 -11.82 1.70
N HIS A 9 8.40 -11.66 1.39
CA HIS A 9 7.98 -10.64 0.45
C HIS A 9 7.90 -9.28 1.15
N ILE A 10 8.46 -8.22 0.58
CA ILE A 10 8.58 -6.93 1.27
C ILE A 10 7.20 -6.31 1.58
N GLY A 11 6.31 -6.24 0.60
CA GLY A 11 5.04 -5.52 0.70
C GLY A 11 4.19 -5.61 -0.56
N SER A 12 4.46 -4.75 -1.55
CA SER A 12 3.62 -4.62 -2.75
C SER A 12 3.64 -5.84 -3.65
N PHE A 13 2.48 -6.29 -4.12
CA PHE A 13 2.37 -7.21 -5.25
C PHE A 13 1.87 -6.46 -6.50
N LEU A 14 2.01 -7.10 -7.67
CA LEU A 14 1.38 -6.59 -8.89
C LEU A 14 -0.15 -6.56 -8.68
N ARG A 15 -0.75 -5.40 -8.92
CA ARG A 15 -2.20 -5.24 -8.81
C ARG A 15 -2.89 -5.99 -9.94
N PRO A 16 -3.91 -6.82 -9.65
CA PRO A 16 -4.73 -7.42 -10.69
C PRO A 16 -5.38 -6.35 -11.57
N GLU A 17 -5.55 -6.64 -12.86
CA GLU A 17 -6.15 -5.68 -13.81
C GLU A 17 -7.55 -5.22 -13.35
N ARG A 18 -8.35 -6.12 -12.78
CA ARG A 18 -9.67 -5.77 -12.22
C ARG A 18 -9.60 -4.71 -11.10
N LEU A 19 -8.54 -4.75 -10.29
CA LEU A 19 -8.33 -3.76 -9.23
C LEU A 19 -7.93 -2.40 -9.81
N LEU A 20 -7.11 -2.38 -10.88
CA LEU A 20 -6.74 -1.16 -11.58
C LEU A 20 -7.95 -0.51 -12.26
N GLN A 21 -8.78 -1.30 -12.93
CA GLN A 21 -10.01 -0.83 -13.57
C GLN A 21 -11.00 -0.26 -12.55
N ALA A 22 -11.19 -0.95 -11.43
CA ALA A 22 -12.05 -0.47 -10.36
C ALA A 22 -11.54 0.81 -9.71
N ALA A 23 -10.22 0.97 -9.54
CA ALA A 23 -9.63 2.22 -9.05
C ALA A 23 -9.89 3.39 -10.01
N ARG A 24 -9.83 3.15 -11.33
CA ARG A 24 -10.19 4.15 -12.36
C ARG A 24 -11.69 4.50 -12.30
N ALA A 25 -12.55 3.48 -12.27
CA ALA A 25 -14.00 3.68 -12.18
C ALA A 25 -14.43 4.40 -10.90
N HIS A 26 -13.83 4.07 -9.76
CA HIS A 26 -14.07 4.76 -8.49
C HIS A 26 -13.65 6.23 -8.55
N LYS A 27 -12.47 6.52 -9.12
CA LYS A 27 -12.00 7.90 -9.33
C LYS A 27 -12.95 8.73 -10.20
N GLU A 28 -13.61 8.09 -11.16
CA GLU A 28 -14.59 8.70 -12.07
C GLU A 28 -16.02 8.66 -11.50
N SER A 29 -16.20 8.29 -10.23
CA SER A 29 -17.52 8.14 -9.57
C SER A 29 -18.47 7.14 -10.25
N ARG A 30 -17.94 6.21 -11.06
CA ARG A 30 -18.69 5.13 -11.73
C ARG A 30 -18.80 3.85 -10.89
N LEU A 31 -18.03 3.76 -9.81
CA LEU A 31 -18.07 2.67 -8.83
C LEU A 31 -18.15 3.28 -7.44
N GLY A 32 -19.07 2.83 -6.59
CA GLY A 32 -19.20 3.36 -5.23
C GLY A 32 -18.10 2.87 -4.29
N GLU A 33 -17.80 3.63 -3.23
CA GLU A 33 -16.78 3.29 -2.22
C GLU A 33 -16.97 1.88 -1.63
N ILE A 34 -18.20 1.49 -1.30
CA ILE A 34 -18.50 0.17 -0.73
C ILE A 34 -18.15 -0.95 -1.72
N GLN A 35 -18.49 -0.77 -3.00
CA GLN A 35 -18.22 -1.75 -4.04
C GLN A 35 -16.71 -1.83 -4.33
N PHE A 36 -16.03 -0.68 -4.36
CA PHE A 36 -14.59 -0.63 -4.53
C PHE A 36 -13.86 -1.31 -3.37
N ARG A 37 -14.27 -1.04 -2.13
CA ARG A 37 -13.71 -1.68 -0.93
C ARG A 37 -13.92 -3.19 -0.98
N LYS A 38 -15.10 -3.67 -1.35
CA LYS A 38 -15.37 -5.10 -1.49
C LYS A 38 -14.44 -5.76 -2.52
N LEU A 39 -14.21 -5.13 -3.66
CA LEU A 39 -13.28 -5.66 -4.66
C LEU A 39 -11.83 -5.68 -4.15
N GLN A 40 -11.40 -4.65 -3.42
CA GLN A 40 -10.09 -4.65 -2.76
C GLN A 40 -9.97 -5.83 -1.79
N ASP A 41 -10.99 -6.07 -0.96
CA ASP A 41 -11.03 -7.19 -0.02
C ASP A 41 -10.92 -8.55 -0.70
N GLU A 42 -11.58 -8.72 -1.85
CA GLU A 42 -11.47 -9.93 -2.67
C GLU A 42 -10.05 -10.12 -3.21
N CYS A 43 -9.45 -9.10 -3.82
CA CYS A 43 -8.07 -9.17 -4.31
C CYS A 43 -7.07 -9.44 -3.18
N ILE A 44 -7.29 -8.86 -1.99
CA ILE A 44 -6.44 -9.11 -0.82
C ILE A 44 -6.56 -10.56 -0.35
N ARG A 45 -7.77 -11.14 -0.32
CA ARG A 45 -7.93 -12.57 0.03
C ARG A 45 -7.21 -13.48 -0.96
N GLU A 46 -7.26 -13.16 -2.25
CA GLU A 46 -6.55 -13.92 -3.29
C GLU A 46 -5.04 -13.86 -3.12
N ILE A 47 -4.46 -12.67 -2.90
CA ILE A 47 -3.01 -12.55 -2.72
C ILE A 47 -2.54 -13.17 -1.39
N VAL A 48 -3.36 -13.13 -0.34
CA VAL A 48 -3.12 -13.86 0.91
C VAL A 48 -3.08 -15.35 0.65
N ALA A 49 -4.11 -15.91 0.00
CA ALA A 49 -4.16 -17.34 -0.32
C ALA A 49 -2.98 -17.80 -1.19
N PHE A 50 -2.54 -16.96 -2.13
CA PHE A 50 -1.35 -17.22 -2.94
C PHE A 50 -0.09 -17.32 -2.07
N GLN A 51 0.18 -16.33 -1.20
CA GLN A 51 1.33 -16.34 -0.30
C GLN A 51 1.31 -17.55 0.65
N GLU A 52 0.13 -17.94 1.14
CA GLU A 52 -0.05 -19.12 2.00
C GLU A 52 0.23 -20.42 1.24
N SER A 53 -0.18 -20.51 -0.03
CA SER A 53 0.08 -21.69 -0.87
C SER A 53 1.57 -21.92 -1.12
N LEU A 54 2.36 -20.84 -1.09
CA LEU A 54 3.83 -20.88 -1.18
C LEU A 54 4.51 -21.16 0.16
N GLY A 55 3.77 -21.23 1.27
CA GLY A 55 4.33 -21.44 2.60
C GLY A 55 5.13 -20.25 3.14
N LEU A 56 4.84 -19.02 2.70
CA LEU A 56 5.58 -17.85 3.17
C LEU A 56 5.36 -17.61 4.67
N PRO A 57 6.43 -17.34 5.45
CA PRO A 57 6.33 -17.13 6.89
C PRO A 57 5.71 -15.76 7.23
N SER A 58 5.83 -14.77 6.35
CA SER A 58 5.16 -13.47 6.46
C SER A 58 4.22 -13.24 5.28
N VAL A 59 3.04 -12.68 5.57
CA VAL A 59 1.98 -12.46 4.59
C VAL A 59 1.58 -11.00 4.59
N THR A 60 1.50 -10.41 3.40
CA THR A 60 1.13 -8.99 3.18
C THR A 60 -0.21 -8.90 2.46
N ASP A 61 -0.84 -7.73 2.47
CA ASP A 61 -2.05 -7.45 1.68
C ASP A 61 -1.75 -7.04 0.23
N GLY A 62 -0.49 -7.15 -0.19
CA GLY A 62 -0.01 -6.66 -1.49
C GLY A 62 -0.07 -5.16 -1.67
N GLU A 63 -0.40 -4.40 -0.61
CA GLU A 63 -0.55 -2.94 -0.61
C GLU A 63 -1.64 -2.44 -1.59
N PHE A 64 -2.63 -3.28 -1.86
CA PHE A 64 -3.66 -3.07 -2.87
C PHE A 64 -4.57 -1.87 -2.61
N ARG A 65 -4.68 -1.43 -1.36
CA ARG A 65 -5.44 -0.24 -0.96
C ARG A 65 -4.66 1.07 -1.07
N ARG A 66 -3.34 1.01 -1.28
CA ARG A 66 -2.51 2.21 -1.40
C ARG A 66 -2.42 2.69 -2.84
N ARG A 67 -2.53 3.99 -3.06
CA ARG A 67 -2.32 4.62 -4.38
C ARG A 67 -0.85 4.88 -4.70
N SER A 68 -0.04 5.10 -3.68
CA SER A 68 1.43 5.24 -3.77
C SER A 68 2.08 4.69 -2.50
N TRP A 69 3.39 4.52 -2.55
CA TRP A 69 4.17 3.97 -1.43
C TRP A 69 4.12 4.83 -0.16
N SER A 70 3.96 6.16 -0.30
CA SER A 70 3.89 7.11 0.82
C SER A 70 2.47 7.57 1.18
N ALA A 71 1.49 7.36 0.31
CA ALA A 71 0.11 7.86 0.46
C ALA A 71 -0.52 7.50 1.81
N GLY A 72 -0.35 6.26 2.29
CA GLY A 72 -1.02 5.82 3.53
C GLY A 72 -0.66 6.65 4.77
N PHE A 73 0.57 7.16 4.88
CA PHE A 73 0.96 8.03 5.98
C PHE A 73 0.49 9.47 5.76
N ILE A 74 0.72 10.01 4.55
CA ILE A 74 0.36 11.39 4.19
C ILE A 74 -1.14 11.61 4.34
N ASP A 75 -1.95 10.68 3.85
CA ASP A 75 -3.40 10.75 3.88
C ASP A 75 -3.93 10.73 5.33
N ALA A 76 -3.19 10.10 6.26
CA ALA A 76 -3.58 9.93 7.67
C ALA A 76 -3.14 11.05 8.62
N VAL A 77 -2.38 12.03 8.14
CA VAL A 77 -1.74 13.05 8.97
C VAL A 77 -1.97 14.44 8.36
N ASP A 78 -2.55 15.35 9.15
CA ASP A 78 -2.68 16.75 8.77
C ASP A 78 -1.35 17.49 8.92
N GLY A 79 -1.18 18.57 8.18
CA GLY A 79 0.01 19.43 8.21
C GLY A 79 1.00 19.18 7.06
N PHE A 80 0.77 18.16 6.23
CA PHE A 80 1.52 17.98 4.99
C PHE A 80 1.08 18.94 3.89
N GLY A 81 2.05 19.55 3.20
CA GLY A 81 1.91 20.15 1.88
C GLY A 81 2.59 19.29 0.82
N LEU A 82 2.36 19.62 -0.46
CA LEU A 82 3.08 19.04 -1.59
C LEU A 82 3.95 20.12 -2.24
N ARG A 83 5.17 19.74 -2.63
CA ARG A 83 6.09 20.55 -3.43
C ARG A 83 6.54 19.75 -4.65
N GLU A 84 7.23 20.41 -5.59
CA GLU A 84 7.85 19.69 -6.70
C GLU A 84 8.74 18.57 -6.17
N GLY A 85 8.61 17.41 -6.81
CA GLY A 85 9.32 16.22 -6.41
C GLY A 85 10.78 16.27 -6.80
N THR A 86 11.64 15.69 -5.97
CA THR A 86 13.03 15.40 -6.34
C THR A 86 13.20 13.97 -6.83
N LEU A 87 12.20 13.10 -6.62
CA LEU A 87 12.22 11.70 -7.02
C LEU A 87 11.66 11.52 -8.45
N SER A 88 12.57 11.30 -9.40
CA SER A 88 12.24 10.93 -10.77
C SER A 88 12.18 9.40 -10.93
N PHE A 89 11.10 8.89 -11.52
CA PHE A 89 10.99 7.50 -11.94
C PHE A 89 11.46 7.38 -13.37
N ARG A 90 12.29 6.36 -13.67
CA ARG A 90 12.86 6.14 -15.00
C ARG A 90 12.65 4.70 -15.42
N ASP A 91 12.38 4.49 -16.71
CA ASP A 91 12.64 3.20 -17.36
C ASP A 91 14.03 3.25 -18.03
N ALA A 92 14.38 2.20 -18.77
CA ALA A 92 15.66 2.13 -19.47
C ALA A 92 15.87 3.27 -20.49
N ALA A 93 14.80 3.92 -20.96
CA ALA A 93 14.83 4.90 -22.03
C ALA A 93 14.56 6.34 -21.57
N ARG A 94 13.78 6.57 -20.51
CA ARG A 94 13.34 7.92 -20.12
C ARG A 94 12.85 8.04 -18.68
N VAL A 95 12.76 9.30 -18.23
CA VAL A 95 11.98 9.67 -17.05
C VAL A 95 10.49 9.51 -17.37
N ILE A 96 9.79 8.70 -16.58
CA ILE A 96 8.37 8.38 -16.69
C ILE A 96 7.52 9.36 -15.86
N GLY A 97 8.11 9.97 -14.83
CA GLY A 97 7.44 11.00 -14.03
C GLY A 97 8.24 11.42 -12.81
N VAL A 98 7.79 12.50 -12.18
CA VAL A 98 8.34 13.02 -10.93
C VAL A 98 7.20 13.00 -9.91
N ALA A 99 7.36 12.26 -8.81
CA ALA A 99 6.34 12.24 -7.76
C ALA A 99 6.51 13.47 -6.87
N SER A 100 5.46 14.25 -6.67
CA SER A 100 5.46 15.38 -5.74
C SER A 100 5.96 14.95 -4.36
N SER A 101 6.85 15.74 -3.78
CA SER A 101 7.41 15.45 -2.45
C SER A 101 6.49 16.04 -1.38
N PRO A 102 5.97 15.22 -0.44
CA PRO A 102 5.28 15.73 0.74
C PRO A 102 6.27 16.41 1.70
N TYR A 103 5.81 17.44 2.40
CA TYR A 103 6.62 18.12 3.41
C TYR A 103 5.78 18.67 4.56
N ALA A 104 6.38 18.77 5.75
CA ALA A 104 5.75 19.40 6.90
C ALA A 104 5.60 20.91 6.67
N ARG A 105 4.40 21.33 6.24
CA ARG A 105 4.02 22.74 6.05
C ARG A 105 3.53 23.38 7.35
N ALA A 106 3.05 22.56 8.29
CA ALA A 106 2.52 22.95 9.58
C ALA A 106 2.77 21.82 10.61
N PRO A 107 2.52 22.04 11.92
CA PRO A 107 2.60 20.99 12.92
C PRO A 107 1.78 19.75 12.51
N LEU A 108 2.43 18.57 12.56
CA LEU A 108 1.83 17.33 12.10
C LEU A 108 0.88 16.74 13.15
N LYS A 109 -0.35 16.42 12.74
CA LYS A 109 -1.35 15.80 13.61
C LYS A 109 -2.00 14.59 12.93
N ARG A 110 -1.87 13.43 13.56
CA ARG A 110 -2.54 12.21 13.07
C ARG A 110 -4.06 12.36 13.21
N LYS A 111 -4.79 12.34 12.08
CA LYS A 111 -6.26 12.47 12.05
C LYS A 111 -7.00 11.14 12.06
N HIS A 112 -6.39 10.07 11.52
CA HIS A 112 -6.94 8.72 11.60
C HIS A 112 -5.83 7.68 11.74
N ARG A 113 -6.19 6.41 11.77
CA ARG A 113 -5.20 5.32 11.86
C ARG A 113 -4.45 5.22 10.52
N ILE A 114 -3.15 4.96 10.55
CA ILE A 114 -2.30 4.94 9.34
C ILE A 114 -2.52 3.63 8.55
N VAL A 115 -2.22 2.48 9.16
CA VAL A 115 -2.42 1.15 8.54
C VAL A 115 -3.29 0.20 9.37
N ALA A 116 -3.77 0.63 10.54
CA ALA A 116 -4.34 -0.32 11.50
C ALA A 116 -5.68 -0.93 11.06
N ASP A 117 -6.50 -0.23 10.28
CA ASP A 117 -7.75 -0.80 9.72
C ASP A 117 -7.44 -1.83 8.63
N ASP A 118 -6.46 -1.56 7.78
CA ASP A 118 -6.01 -2.49 6.74
C ASP A 118 -5.33 -3.72 7.35
N PHE A 119 -4.48 -3.52 8.35
CA PHE A 119 -3.85 -4.61 9.11
C PHE A 119 -4.89 -5.48 9.84
N ARG A 120 -5.96 -4.89 10.38
CA ARG A 120 -7.05 -5.66 11.00
C ARG A 120 -7.74 -6.57 9.99
N PHE A 121 -8.00 -6.06 8.78
CA PHE A 121 -8.55 -6.88 7.71
C PHE A 121 -7.58 -8.00 7.30
N LEU A 122 -6.30 -7.67 7.06
CA LEU A 122 -5.28 -8.67 6.72
C LEU A 122 -5.19 -9.76 7.78
N LYS A 123 -5.11 -9.38 9.06
CA LYS A 123 -5.08 -10.32 10.19
C LYS A 123 -6.31 -11.25 10.22
N SER A 124 -7.48 -10.77 9.78
CA SER A 124 -8.69 -11.59 9.68
C SER A 124 -8.70 -12.55 8.48
N ALA A 125 -7.93 -12.25 7.43
CA ALA A 125 -7.88 -13.03 6.21
C ALA A 125 -6.77 -14.12 6.25
N VAL A 126 -5.68 -13.86 6.96
CA VAL A 126 -4.53 -14.77 7.09
C VAL A 126 -4.88 -15.94 8.01
N LYS A 127 -4.68 -17.16 7.50
CA LYS A 127 -4.84 -18.45 8.16
C LYS A 127 -3.49 -19.09 8.50
N ARG A 128 -2.44 -18.81 7.73
CA ARG A 128 -1.08 -19.34 7.90
C ARG A 128 -0.04 -18.25 7.70
N GLY A 129 1.01 -18.26 8.53
CA GLY A 129 2.05 -17.22 8.54
C GLY A 129 1.67 -16.01 9.39
N VAL A 130 2.55 -15.01 9.42
CA VAL A 130 2.41 -13.80 10.23
C VAL A 130 1.97 -12.63 9.34
N PRO A 131 0.83 -11.98 9.61
CA PRO A 131 0.41 -10.81 8.85
C PRO A 131 1.40 -9.66 9.07
N LYS A 132 1.76 -8.96 7.99
CA LYS A 132 2.71 -7.85 7.97
C LYS A 132 2.12 -6.65 7.21
N ALA A 133 2.22 -5.47 7.83
CA ALA A 133 1.97 -4.19 7.17
C ALA A 133 3.29 -3.44 6.97
N THR A 134 3.39 -2.70 5.86
CA THR A 134 4.50 -1.77 5.59
C THR A 134 4.05 -0.34 5.83
N VAL A 135 4.92 0.51 6.36
CA VAL A 135 4.65 1.94 6.56
C VAL A 135 5.87 2.72 6.06
N ALA A 136 5.63 3.75 5.25
CA ALA A 136 6.69 4.66 4.84
C ALA A 136 7.24 5.40 6.06
N SER A 137 8.56 5.39 6.21
CA SER A 137 9.23 6.06 7.32
C SER A 137 9.08 7.59 7.20
N PRO A 138 8.85 8.34 8.30
CA PRO A 138 8.69 9.80 8.26
C PRO A 138 9.75 10.62 7.50
N PRO A 139 11.06 10.27 7.51
CA PRO A 139 12.09 11.04 6.81
C PRO A 139 11.90 11.13 5.29
N VAL A 140 11.17 10.19 4.69
CA VAL A 140 10.73 10.27 3.28
C VAL A 140 9.99 11.57 2.98
N MET A 141 9.30 12.11 3.99
CA MET A 141 8.42 13.28 3.86
C MET A 141 9.11 14.55 4.36
N HIS A 142 10.44 14.53 4.51
CA HIS A 142 11.23 15.68 4.92
C HIS A 142 11.92 16.37 3.74
N TYR A 143 12.32 15.61 2.72
CA TYR A 143 13.13 16.08 1.58
C TYR A 143 12.31 16.64 0.41
#